data_AF-A0A366D010-F1
#
_entry.id   AF-A0A366D010-F1
#
_cell.length_a   1.000
_cell.length_b   1.000
_cell.length_c   1.000
_cell.angle_alpha   90.00
_cell.angle_beta   90.00
_cell.angle_gamma   90.00
#
_symmetry.space_group_name_H-M   'P 1'
#
loop_
_entity.id
_entity.type
_entity.pdbx_description
1 polymer ?
#
loop_
_entity_poly.entity_id
_entity_poly.type
_entity_poly.pdbx_seq_one_letter_code
_entity_poly.pdbx_strand_id
1 'polypeptide(L)'
;MAHLMIASKDIRTLDGLYSLNDLHKAAGSERRHLPAQFLRNNQTRELIDEIENYANSHSLVIKKTQGRNGGTYVCKELVYAYAMWISPKFNLEVIRAFDQSQTEQPPEPTQQSLPNPIQDDEKLKLINDVAKSLGIIESIAVVSATDIMDMVQTIRNYQQLAKIQTNPAWVDQTIERIKNATGKHFGEG
;
A
#
# COMPACT_ATOMS: atom_id res chain seq x y z
N MET A 1 8.62 20.33 -17.21
CA MET A 1 9.75 20.61 -16.29
C MET A 1 9.19 20.51 -14.89
N ALA A 2 9.73 19.63 -14.05
CA ALA A 2 9.33 19.60 -12.65
C ALA A 2 9.89 20.87 -11.98
N HIS A 3 9.01 21.72 -11.48
CA HIS A 3 9.37 22.98 -10.84
C HIS A 3 9.30 22.75 -9.33
N LEU A 4 10.46 22.59 -8.69
CA LEU A 4 10.54 22.37 -7.25
C LEU A 4 10.83 23.70 -6.57
N MET A 5 9.88 24.20 -5.78
CA MET A 5 10.08 25.39 -4.96
C MET A 5 10.36 25.03 -3.51
N ILE A 6 11.45 25.55 -2.95
CA ILE A 6 11.82 25.38 -1.54
C ILE A 6 12.06 26.76 -0.93
N ALA A 7 11.42 27.05 0.20
CA ALA A 7 11.52 28.34 0.88
C ALA A 7 11.32 29.55 -0.06
N SER A 8 10.34 29.44 -0.97
CA SER A 8 10.02 30.43 -2.01
C SER A 8 11.13 30.68 -3.05
N LYS A 9 12.10 29.76 -3.18
CA LYS A 9 13.11 29.79 -4.24
C LYS A 9 12.97 28.58 -5.16
N ASP A 10 13.09 28.84 -6.46
CA ASP A 10 13.11 27.80 -7.48
C ASP A 10 14.43 27.01 -7.41
N ILE A 11 14.32 25.69 -7.42
CA ILE A 11 15.44 24.75 -7.39
C ILE A 11 15.59 24.15 -8.77
N ARG A 12 16.70 24.48 -9.45
CA ARG A 12 16.98 23.96 -10.78
C ARG A 12 17.20 22.45 -10.73
N THR A 13 16.58 21.75 -11.67
CA THR A 13 16.77 20.32 -11.89
C THR A 13 17.50 20.04 -13.20
N LEU A 14 18.38 19.05 -13.22
CA LEU A 14 19.10 18.58 -14.41
C LEU A 14 19.18 17.05 -14.39
N ASP A 15 18.57 16.39 -15.39
CA ASP A 15 18.58 14.92 -15.53
C ASP A 15 18.11 14.17 -14.26
N GLY A 16 17.09 14.71 -13.56
CA GLY A 16 16.59 14.15 -12.31
C GLY A 16 17.40 14.51 -11.05
N LEU A 17 18.47 15.30 -11.20
CA LEU A 17 19.29 15.82 -10.10
C LEU A 17 18.90 17.25 -9.74
N TYR A 18 19.13 17.65 -8.50
CA TYR A 18 18.74 18.94 -7.93
C TYR A 18 19.95 19.82 -7.62
N SER A 19 19.85 21.12 -7.86
CA SER A 19 20.96 22.06 -7.66
C SER A 19 21.23 22.35 -6.19
N LEU A 20 22.36 21.85 -5.68
CA LEU A 20 22.81 22.10 -4.31
C LEU A 20 23.14 23.59 -4.08
N ASN A 21 23.54 24.29 -5.13
CA ASN A 21 23.80 25.73 -5.07
C ASN A 21 22.52 26.54 -4.85
N ASP A 22 21.39 26.11 -5.41
CA ASP A 22 20.12 26.80 -5.22
C ASP A 22 19.52 26.46 -3.85
N LEU A 23 19.71 25.23 -3.36
CA LEU A 23 19.41 24.88 -1.98
C LEU A 23 20.22 25.70 -0.98
N HIS A 24 21.52 25.88 -1.23
CA HIS A 24 22.36 26.73 -0.39
C HIS A 24 21.81 28.15 -0.28
N LYS A 25 21.34 28.70 -1.41
CA LYS A 25 20.67 30.00 -1.43
C LYS A 25 19.36 29.96 -0.67
N ALA A 26 18.52 28.95 -0.87
CA ALA A 26 17.24 28.77 -0.17
C ALA A 26 17.42 28.73 1.36
N ALA A 27 18.48 28.07 1.83
CA ALA A 27 18.85 27.97 3.23
C ALA A 27 19.46 29.25 3.85
N GLY A 28 19.67 30.32 3.08
CA GLY A 28 20.20 31.59 3.58
C GLY A 28 21.66 31.89 3.22
N SER A 29 22.29 31.12 2.32
CA SER A 29 23.63 31.40 1.75
C SER A 29 24.78 31.51 2.76
N GLU A 30 24.66 30.92 3.94
CA GLU A 30 25.71 31.00 4.97
C GLU A 30 27.00 30.30 4.53
N ARG A 31 28.16 30.88 4.81
CA ARG A 31 29.46 30.35 4.35
C ARG A 31 29.79 28.96 4.92
N ARG A 32 29.31 28.65 6.13
CA ARG A 32 29.49 27.31 6.76
C ARG A 32 28.69 26.21 6.08
N HIS A 33 27.67 26.57 5.29
CA HIS A 33 26.82 25.62 4.59
C HIS A 33 27.18 25.48 3.12
N LEU A 34 28.37 25.92 2.69
CA LEU A 34 28.77 25.84 1.30
C LEU A 34 28.69 24.38 0.79
N PRO A 35 28.12 24.13 -0.41
CA PRO A 35 28.07 22.79 -1.03
C PRO A 35 29.42 22.07 -1.05
N ALA A 36 30.51 22.80 -1.28
CA ALA A 36 31.86 22.25 -1.27
C ALA A 36 32.31 21.74 0.11
N GLN A 37 31.82 22.32 1.21
CA GLN A 37 32.12 21.87 2.57
C GLN A 37 31.33 20.61 2.91
N PHE A 38 30.05 20.57 2.54
CA PHE A 38 29.21 19.37 2.68
C PHE A 38 29.83 18.16 1.99
N LEU A 39 30.23 18.28 0.73
CA LEU A 39 30.88 17.20 -0.02
C LEU A 39 32.24 16.78 0.53
N ARG A 40 32.85 17.58 1.43
CA ARG A 40 34.10 17.24 2.10
C ARG A 40 33.90 16.55 3.44
N ASN A 41 32.68 16.45 3.94
CA ASN A 41 32.38 15.74 5.17
C ASN A 41 32.53 14.22 4.96
N ASN A 42 33.13 13.52 5.92
CA ASN A 42 33.31 12.07 5.87
C ASN A 42 31.97 11.33 5.78
N GLN A 43 30.98 11.73 6.60
CA GLN A 43 29.65 11.12 6.58
C GLN A 43 28.97 11.25 5.21
N THR A 44 29.18 12.39 4.53
CA THR A 44 28.63 12.61 3.20
C THR A 44 29.32 11.74 2.16
N ARG A 45 30.64 11.50 2.28
CA ARG A 45 31.35 10.57 1.38
C ARG A 45 30.88 9.14 1.57
N GLU A 46 30.79 8.68 2.81
CA GLU A 46 30.26 7.35 3.14
C GLU A 46 28.84 7.16 2.58
N LEU A 47 27.98 8.18 2.70
CA LEU A 47 26.64 8.15 2.12
C LEU A 47 26.67 8.08 0.58
N ILE A 48 27.56 8.84 -0.07
CA ILE A 48 27.73 8.78 -1.53
C ILE A 48 28.12 7.35 -1.94
N ASP A 49 29.11 6.77 -1.27
CA ASP A 49 29.60 5.42 -1.57
C ASP A 49 28.48 4.38 -1.40
N GLU A 50 27.67 4.50 -0.34
CA GLU A 50 26.53 3.60 -0.12
C GLU A 50 25.45 3.73 -1.21
N ILE A 51 25.14 4.96 -1.64
CA ILE A 51 24.18 5.20 -2.73
C ILE A 51 24.71 4.62 -4.04
N GLU A 52 26.00 4.81 -4.34
CA GLU A 52 26.63 4.26 -5.54
C GLU A 52 26.63 2.73 -5.55
N ASN A 53 26.88 2.10 -4.39
CA ASN A 53 26.83 0.64 -4.22
C ASN A 53 25.41 0.07 -4.40
N TYR A 54 24.39 0.73 -3.84
CA TYR A 54 23.00 0.27 -3.92
C TYR A 54 22.40 0.44 -5.32
N ALA A 55 22.75 1.51 -6.03
CA ALA A 55 22.12 1.88 -7.30
C ALA A 55 22.51 0.99 -8.49
N ASN A 56 23.36 -0.04 -8.30
CA ASN A 56 23.72 -1.09 -9.25
C ASN A 56 23.65 -0.63 -10.73
N SER A 57 24.66 0.15 -11.13
CA SER A 57 24.95 0.60 -12.50
C SER A 57 24.17 1.85 -13.00
N HIS A 58 24.89 2.99 -13.05
CA HIS A 58 24.68 4.18 -13.92
C HIS A 58 23.81 5.36 -13.43
N SER A 59 23.25 5.37 -12.22
CA SER A 59 22.60 6.60 -11.72
C SER A 59 23.65 7.59 -11.22
N LEU A 60 23.77 8.75 -11.87
CA LEU A 60 24.74 9.80 -11.49
C LEU A 60 24.36 10.40 -10.13
N VAL A 61 25.08 10.07 -9.07
CA VAL A 61 24.83 10.60 -7.72
C VAL A 61 25.15 12.10 -7.62
N ILE A 62 26.21 12.54 -8.30
CA ILE A 62 26.64 13.94 -8.35
C ILE A 62 27.04 14.32 -9.77
N LYS A 63 26.51 15.44 -10.27
CA LYS A 63 26.90 16.05 -11.53
C LYS A 63 27.39 17.48 -11.30
N LYS A 64 28.63 17.76 -11.69
CA LYS A 64 29.20 19.11 -11.67
C LYS A 64 29.15 19.68 -13.08
N THR A 65 28.48 20.81 -13.25
CA THR A 65 28.47 21.54 -14.53
C THR A 65 29.29 22.81 -14.42
N GLN A 66 30.07 23.12 -15.46
CA GLN A 66 30.86 24.34 -15.57
C GLN A 66 30.15 25.36 -16.49
N GLY A 67 30.37 26.65 -16.27
CA GLY A 67 29.81 27.74 -17.09
C GLY A 67 28.77 28.63 -16.36
N ARG A 68 28.06 29.47 -17.12
CA ARG A 68 27.14 30.51 -16.60
C ARG A 68 26.02 29.96 -15.69
N ASN A 69 25.59 28.72 -15.95
CA ASN A 69 24.59 28.01 -15.15
C ASN A 69 25.20 26.86 -14.32
N GLY A 70 26.53 26.86 -14.17
CA GLY A 70 27.29 25.84 -13.47
C GLY A 70 26.86 25.66 -12.02
N GLY A 71 26.95 24.44 -11.54
CA GLY A 71 26.59 24.10 -10.17
C GLY A 71 26.85 22.63 -9.84
N THR A 72 26.70 22.32 -8.56
CA THR A 72 26.70 20.93 -8.08
C THR A 72 25.26 20.46 -8.07
N TYR A 73 24.96 19.43 -8.87
CA TYR A 73 23.66 18.78 -8.92
C TYR A 73 23.78 17.41 -8.26
N VAL A 74 22.80 17.05 -7.44
CA VAL A 74 22.83 15.83 -6.62
C VAL A 74 21.48 15.11 -6.64
N CYS A 75 21.48 13.81 -6.34
CA CYS A 75 20.25 13.03 -6.19
C CYS A 75 19.41 13.46 -4.97
N LYS A 76 18.17 12.96 -4.91
CA LYS A 76 17.17 13.33 -3.90
C LYS A 76 17.64 13.00 -2.47
N GLU A 77 18.31 11.87 -2.29
CA GLU A 77 18.84 11.40 -1.01
C GLU A 77 19.88 12.38 -0.45
N LEU A 78 20.79 12.86 -1.31
CA LEU A 78 21.78 13.86 -0.94
C LEU A 78 21.17 15.23 -0.66
N VAL A 79 20.06 15.58 -1.31
CA VAL A 79 19.30 16.78 -0.97
C VAL A 79 18.81 16.71 0.48
N TYR A 80 18.20 15.60 0.90
CA TYR A 80 17.76 15.43 2.28
C TYR A 80 18.91 15.48 3.26
N ALA A 81 20.00 14.77 2.98
CA ALA A 81 21.19 14.78 3.83
C ALA A 81 21.78 16.19 3.98
N TYR A 82 21.85 16.96 2.90
CA TYR A 82 22.32 18.34 2.94
C TYR A 82 21.39 19.24 3.75
N ALA A 83 20.08 19.11 3.58
CA ALA A 83 19.11 19.90 4.31
C ALA A 83 19.15 19.60 5.82
N MET A 84 19.26 18.31 6.17
CA MET A 84 19.46 17.85 7.55
C MET A 84 20.74 18.40 8.17
N TRP A 85 21.84 18.43 7.41
CA TRP A 85 23.12 18.99 7.87
C TRP A 85 23.05 20.50 8.12
N ILE A 86 22.24 21.23 7.34
CA ILE A 86 22.02 22.67 7.53
C ILE A 86 21.20 22.95 8.79
N SER A 87 19.99 22.42 8.88
CA SER A 87 19.15 22.54 10.08
C SER A 87 17.91 21.65 10.00
N PRO A 88 17.36 21.19 11.15
CA PRO A 88 16.11 20.44 11.18
C PRO A 88 14.93 21.19 10.56
N LYS A 89 14.86 22.52 10.76
CA LYS A 89 13.80 23.36 10.19
C LYS A 89 13.83 23.32 8.66
N PHE A 90 15.00 23.56 8.07
CA PHE A 90 15.14 23.57 6.62
C PHE A 90 14.91 22.17 6.04
N ASN A 91 15.31 21.10 6.74
CA ASN A 91 15.01 19.73 6.34
C ASN A 91 13.50 19.48 6.22
N LEU A 92 12.69 19.93 7.18
CA LEU A 92 11.23 19.79 7.10
C LEU A 92 10.63 20.57 5.92
N GLU A 93 11.15 21.76 5.61
CA GLU A 93 10.71 22.55 4.45
C GLU A 93 11.01 21.81 3.14
N VAL A 94 12.20 21.21 3.03
CA VAL A 94 12.59 20.39 1.87
C VAL A 94 11.68 19.18 1.73
N ILE A 95 11.45 18.41 2.82
CA ILE A 95 10.55 17.25 2.80
C ILE A 95 9.16 17.64 2.28
N ARG A 96 8.55 18.68 2.86
CA ARG A 96 7.21 19.15 2.46
C ARG A 96 7.17 19.61 1.01
N ALA A 97 8.21 20.28 0.54
CA ALA A 97 8.29 20.72 -0.86
C ALA A 97 8.35 19.52 -1.83
N PHE A 98 9.11 18.48 -1.48
CA PHE A 98 9.15 17.25 -2.28
C PHE A 98 7.80 16.52 -2.28
N ASP A 99 7.15 16.38 -1.13
CA ASP A 99 5.84 15.72 -1.03
C ASP A 99 4.76 16.48 -1.83
N GLN A 100 4.78 17.81 -1.79
CA GLN A 100 3.89 18.66 -2.60
C GLN A 100 4.19 18.51 -4.09
N SER A 101 5.45 18.52 -4.50
CA SER A 101 5.84 18.37 -5.91
C SER A 101 5.47 17.02 -6.51
N GLN A 102 5.39 15.96 -5.68
CA GLN A 102 4.89 14.65 -6.10
C GLN A 102 3.37 14.63 -6.28
N THR A 103 2.67 15.52 -5.56
CA THR A 103 1.21 15.67 -5.66
C THR A 103 0.79 16.52 -6.88
N GLU A 104 1.69 17.37 -7.39
CA GLU A 104 1.48 18.26 -8.55
C GLU A 104 1.80 17.63 -9.93
N GLN A 105 2.20 16.36 -10.01
CA GLN A 105 2.06 15.65 -11.28
C GLN A 105 0.57 15.73 -11.67
N PRO A 106 0.23 16.03 -12.95
CA PRO A 106 -1.12 15.75 -13.44
C PRO A 106 -1.41 14.33 -12.99
N PRO A 107 -2.61 14.03 -12.44
CA PRO A 107 -2.90 12.67 -12.06
C PRO A 107 -2.52 11.82 -13.27
N GLU A 108 -1.48 10.98 -13.13
CA GLU A 108 -1.48 9.72 -13.84
C GLU A 108 -2.92 9.25 -13.72
N PRO A 109 -3.58 9.02 -14.88
CA PRO A 109 -5.04 8.98 -15.00
C PRO A 109 -5.52 8.28 -13.77
N THR A 110 -6.12 9.07 -12.87
CA THR A 110 -6.35 8.71 -11.47
C THR A 110 -6.37 7.20 -11.41
N GLN A 111 -5.38 6.55 -10.80
CA GLN A 111 -5.77 5.38 -10.05
C GLN A 111 -6.84 5.98 -9.17
N GLN A 112 -8.09 5.77 -9.62
CA GLN A 112 -9.25 6.07 -8.86
C GLN A 112 -8.87 5.36 -7.58
N SER A 113 -8.54 6.13 -6.52
CA SER A 113 -9.01 5.75 -5.21
C SER A 113 -10.43 5.35 -5.53
N LEU A 114 -10.65 4.02 -5.60
CA LEU A 114 -11.83 3.46 -6.22
C LEU A 114 -12.99 4.31 -5.75
N PRO A 115 -13.88 4.79 -6.63
CA PRO A 115 -15.04 5.57 -6.21
C PRO A 115 -15.55 4.89 -4.95
N ASN A 116 -15.43 5.59 -3.82
CA ASN A 116 -15.46 5.08 -2.45
C ASN A 116 -16.09 3.68 -2.45
N PRO A 117 -15.29 2.59 -2.46
CA PRO A 117 -15.57 1.35 -3.21
C PRO A 117 -17.06 1.16 -3.25
N ILE A 118 -17.70 1.46 -4.40
CA ILE A 118 -19.16 1.61 -4.56
C ILE A 118 -19.79 0.80 -3.46
N GLN A 119 -20.22 1.47 -2.38
CA GLN A 119 -20.65 0.78 -1.16
C GLN A 119 -21.56 -0.33 -1.66
N ASP A 120 -21.21 -1.60 -1.40
CA ASP A 120 -21.69 -2.73 -2.21
C ASP A 120 -23.19 -2.58 -2.53
N ASP A 121 -23.96 -2.12 -1.55
CA ASP A 121 -25.27 -1.44 -1.60
C ASP A 121 -25.70 -0.79 -2.93
N GLU A 122 -24.96 0.15 -3.52
CA GLU A 122 -25.34 0.83 -4.78
C GLU A 122 -25.24 -0.10 -6.00
N LYS A 123 -24.22 -0.97 -6.04
CA LYS A 123 -24.09 -1.99 -7.08
C LYS A 123 -25.19 -3.05 -6.94
N LEU A 124 -25.51 -3.44 -5.70
CA LEU A 124 -26.61 -4.35 -5.39
C LEU A 124 -27.96 -3.74 -5.80
N LYS A 125 -28.15 -2.44 -5.58
CA LYS A 125 -29.36 -1.70 -5.96
C LYS A 125 -29.54 -1.66 -7.46
N LEU A 126 -28.47 -1.37 -8.22
CA LEU A 126 -28.50 -1.37 -9.68
C LEU A 126 -28.86 -2.75 -10.26
N ILE A 127 -28.28 -3.83 -9.71
CA ILE A 127 -28.59 -5.21 -10.13
C ILE A 127 -30.06 -5.56 -9.85
N ASN A 128 -30.60 -5.15 -8.70
CA ASN A 128 -32.00 -5.38 -8.34
C ASN A 128 -32.95 -4.59 -9.27
N ASP A 129 -32.61 -3.34 -9.60
CA ASP A 129 -33.40 -2.51 -10.50
C ASP A 129 -33.42 -3.06 -11.94
N VAL A 130 -32.28 -3.58 -12.42
CA VAL A 130 -32.22 -4.28 -13.72
C VAL A 130 -33.07 -5.55 -13.69
N ALA A 131 -32.99 -6.35 -12.64
CA ALA A 131 -33.76 -7.59 -12.54
C ALA A 131 -35.27 -7.36 -12.47
N LYS A 132 -35.71 -6.30 -11.76
CA LYS A 132 -37.11 -5.85 -11.77
C LYS A 132 -37.56 -5.41 -13.16
N SER A 133 -36.71 -4.69 -13.90
CA SER A 133 -37.02 -4.25 -15.27
C SER A 133 -37.17 -5.41 -16.26
N LEU A 134 -36.53 -6.56 -15.96
CA LEU A 134 -36.64 -7.81 -16.71
C LEU A 134 -37.84 -8.68 -16.27
N GLY A 135 -38.70 -8.19 -15.36
CA GLY A 135 -39.90 -8.89 -14.92
C GLY A 135 -39.64 -9.99 -13.88
N ILE A 136 -38.48 -9.98 -13.22
CA ILE A 136 -38.21 -10.88 -12.09
C ILE A 136 -38.80 -10.23 -10.83
N ILE A 137 -39.95 -10.74 -10.39
CA ILE A 137 -40.78 -10.14 -9.32
C ILE A 137 -40.41 -10.71 -7.94
N GLU A 138 -39.63 -11.80 -7.90
CA GLU A 138 -39.16 -12.41 -6.66
C GLU A 138 -38.07 -11.55 -6.01
N SER A 139 -38.03 -11.48 -4.68
CA SER A 139 -37.03 -10.68 -3.95
C SER A 139 -35.63 -11.25 -4.18
N ILE A 140 -34.90 -10.71 -5.15
CA ILE A 140 -33.52 -11.13 -5.42
C ILE A 140 -32.63 -10.55 -4.33
N ALA A 141 -32.24 -11.39 -3.37
CA ALA A 141 -31.14 -11.09 -2.47
C ALA A 141 -29.83 -11.34 -3.24
N VAL A 142 -29.07 -10.29 -3.50
CA VAL A 142 -27.73 -10.43 -4.09
C VAL A 142 -26.78 -10.79 -2.94
N VAL A 143 -26.28 -12.03 -2.96
CA VAL A 143 -25.40 -12.58 -1.93
C VAL A 143 -23.99 -12.74 -2.50
N SER A 144 -22.95 -12.41 -1.72
CA SER A 144 -21.58 -12.57 -2.18
C SER A 144 -21.25 -14.06 -2.41
N ALA A 145 -20.34 -14.35 -3.34
CA ALA A 145 -19.94 -15.74 -3.61
C ALA A 145 -19.30 -16.41 -2.36
N THR A 146 -18.67 -15.61 -1.50
CA THR A 146 -18.11 -16.08 -0.22
C THR A 146 -19.20 -16.49 0.76
N ASP A 147 -20.26 -15.71 0.91
CA ASP A 147 -21.36 -16.05 1.82
C ASP A 147 -22.12 -17.30 1.34
N ILE A 148 -22.28 -17.47 0.02
CA ILE A 148 -22.84 -18.70 -0.57
C ILE A 148 -21.93 -19.88 -0.26
N MET A 149 -20.61 -19.73 -0.41
CA MET A 149 -19.66 -20.79 -0.10
C MET A 149 -19.69 -21.15 1.39
N ASP A 150 -19.76 -20.19 2.29
CA ASP A 150 -19.85 -20.42 3.73
C ASP A 150 -21.15 -21.10 4.12
N MET A 151 -22.27 -20.71 3.50
CA MET A 151 -23.56 -21.37 3.67
C MET A 151 -23.50 -22.83 3.17
N VAL A 152 -22.90 -23.07 2.01
CA VAL A 152 -22.71 -24.42 1.45
C VAL A 152 -21.83 -25.27 2.36
N GLN A 153 -20.73 -24.71 2.90
CA GLN A 153 -19.89 -25.43 3.86
C GLN A 153 -20.65 -25.74 5.15
N THR A 154 -21.45 -24.79 5.63
CA THR A 154 -22.29 -24.98 6.82
C THR A 154 -23.29 -26.11 6.59
N ILE A 155 -23.99 -26.13 5.44
CA ILE A 155 -24.91 -27.22 5.07
C ILE A 155 -24.19 -28.56 4.99
N ARG A 156 -22.99 -28.59 4.37
CA ARG A 156 -22.18 -29.81 4.27
C ARG A 156 -21.82 -30.33 5.66
N ASN A 157 -21.41 -29.44 6.57
CA ASN A 157 -21.10 -29.78 7.96
C ASN A 157 -22.32 -30.34 8.68
N TYR A 158 -23.49 -29.69 8.55
CA TYR A 158 -24.75 -30.20 9.10
C TYR A 158 -25.13 -31.56 8.53
N GLN A 159 -24.94 -31.81 7.23
CA GLN A 159 -25.19 -33.13 6.63
C GLN A 159 -24.25 -34.20 7.18
N GLN A 160 -22.98 -33.88 7.46
CA GLN A 160 -22.06 -34.83 8.09
C GLN A 160 -22.47 -35.11 9.55
N LEU A 161 -22.86 -34.09 10.31
CA LEU A 161 -23.38 -34.26 11.67
C LEU A 161 -24.69 -35.06 11.70
N ALA A 162 -25.59 -34.79 10.75
CA ALA A 162 -26.83 -35.52 10.59
C ALA A 162 -26.57 -37.00 10.24
N LYS A 163 -25.56 -37.30 9.41
CA LYS A 163 -25.11 -38.68 9.14
C LYS A 163 -24.59 -39.38 10.40
N ILE A 164 -23.90 -38.66 11.28
CA ILE A 164 -23.45 -39.17 12.58
C ILE A 164 -24.65 -39.41 13.51
N GLN A 165 -25.67 -38.56 13.45
CA GLN A 165 -26.91 -38.70 14.23
C GLN A 165 -27.87 -39.76 13.67
N THR A 166 -27.86 -40.04 12.36
CA THR A 166 -28.60 -41.16 11.78
C THR A 166 -27.86 -42.45 12.11
N ASN A 167 -28.26 -43.02 13.25
CA ASN A 167 -27.78 -44.24 13.86
C ASN A 167 -26.27 -44.26 14.19
N PRO A 168 -25.85 -43.55 15.25
CA PRO A 168 -24.52 -43.70 15.80
C PRO A 168 -24.29 -45.17 16.17
N ALA A 169 -23.14 -45.76 15.82
CA ALA A 169 -22.83 -47.15 16.14
C ALA A 169 -22.93 -47.49 17.65
N TRP A 170 -22.80 -46.48 18.52
CA TRP A 170 -23.00 -46.64 19.96
C TRP A 170 -24.47 -46.89 20.33
N VAL A 171 -25.44 -46.39 19.54
CA VAL A 171 -26.88 -46.66 19.75
C VAL A 171 -27.15 -48.13 19.50
N ASP A 172 -26.64 -48.70 18.40
CA ASP A 172 -26.76 -50.14 18.12
C ASP A 172 -26.08 -50.99 19.20
N GLN A 173 -24.86 -50.63 19.63
CA GLN A 173 -24.16 -51.32 20.73
C GLN A 173 -24.89 -51.17 22.07
N THR A 174 -25.55 -50.05 22.31
CA THR A 174 -26.33 -49.83 23.55
C THR A 174 -27.63 -50.62 23.50
N ILE A 175 -28.32 -50.65 22.36
CA ILE A 175 -29.49 -51.51 22.13
C ILE A 175 -29.10 -52.98 22.31
N GLU A 176 -27.95 -53.41 21.78
CA GLU A 176 -27.45 -54.78 21.92
C GLU A 176 -27.06 -55.12 23.36
N ARG A 177 -26.38 -54.19 24.06
CA ARG A 177 -26.09 -54.33 25.50
C ARG A 177 -27.36 -54.39 26.34
N ILE A 178 -28.37 -53.57 26.04
CA ILE A 178 -29.66 -53.59 26.74
C ILE A 178 -30.38 -54.91 26.47
N LYS A 179 -30.42 -55.40 25.22
CA LYS A 179 -30.98 -56.72 24.86
C LYS A 179 -30.29 -57.85 25.63
N ASN A 180 -28.97 -57.82 25.72
CA ASN A 180 -28.17 -58.82 26.44
C ASN A 180 -28.32 -58.71 27.97
N ALA A 181 -28.47 -57.50 28.51
CA ALA A 181 -28.61 -57.25 29.95
C ALA A 181 -30.03 -57.52 30.46
N THR A 182 -31.07 -57.37 29.63
CA THR A 182 -32.47 -57.57 30.02
C THR A 182 -33.01 -58.97 29.71
N GLY A 183 -32.26 -59.83 29.02
CA GLY A 183 -32.56 -61.26 28.89
C GLY A 183 -33.95 -61.60 28.31
N LYS A 184 -34.58 -60.69 27.55
CA LYS A 184 -35.93 -60.91 27.00
C LYS A 184 -35.96 -60.71 25.49
N HIS A 185 -36.14 -61.83 24.78
CA HIS A 185 -36.74 -61.89 23.45
C HIS A 185 -38.04 -61.06 23.45
N PHE A 186 -38.03 -59.88 22.84
CA PHE A 186 -39.26 -59.18 22.48
C PHE A 186 -39.74 -59.71 21.13
N GLY A 187 -40.42 -60.85 21.19
CA GLY A 187 -41.56 -61.25 20.33
C GLY A 187 -41.29 -61.62 18.86
N GLU A 188 -41.09 -62.92 18.60
CA GLU A 188 -41.91 -63.59 17.59
C GLU A 188 -43.19 -64.04 18.31
N GLY A 189 -44.34 -63.62 17.78
CA GLY A 189 -45.68 -63.84 18.31
C GLY A 189 -46.67 -62.94 17.59
#